data_AF-A0AAU9L390-F1
#
_entry.id   AF-A0AAU9L390-F1
#
_cell.length_a   1.000
_cell.length_b   1.000
_cell.length_c   1.000
_cell.angle_alpha   90.00
_cell.angle_beta   90.00
_cell.angle_gamma   90.00
#
_symmetry.space_group_name_H-M   'P 1'
#
loop_
_entity.id
_entity.type
_entity.pdbx_description
1 polymer ?
#
loop_
_entity_poly.entity_id
_entity_poly.type
_entity_poly.pdbx_seq_one_letter_code
_entity_poly.pdbx_strand_id
1 'polypeptide(L)'
;MSSEVFETPEPEESFEPYRAVNTSARQSRTGVCANPEVEAYFHDKSLIELDEQAMPVKQAFEVFMGKVYKPTLSKLTEYEFSASRDSSKTILESPLARFMRLSLEIKELEADLMLLATDAEQKKHKLNLSALEKNAACQPFLRTGTAGADAALSLQKDLTTKFFQQIDAFKRHQQKQTNVHAFSEGAPIVYEIYSNGELNAVDSDAKTRVSKLEARITALEKAIGNYQGQELRLDGLCSLSGATSVDLTSTVAQLEQRVALMSEKNLDAVKTRTTALVRELTLLTKLKQSPSVQGALNSRAGQVQIQKIHDQLSSLDTVAASVPAIVDRLISLKSVHDEVLNVTARVGKIERTQASLIELLDSDAALLANVEASLADNVQIFQSNILQLDNRMAKLLALSSDR
;
A
#
# COMPACT_ATOMS: atom_id res chain seq x y z
N MET A 1 -21.87 8.17 -47.86
CA MET A 1 -21.37 7.34 -46.75
C MET A 1 -22.56 7.01 -45.90
N SER A 2 -22.96 5.75 -45.88
CA SER A 2 -24.03 5.24 -45.02
C SER A 2 -23.57 5.48 -43.58
N SER A 3 -24.30 6.29 -42.80
CA SER A 3 -24.04 6.41 -41.37
C SER A 3 -24.35 5.05 -40.73
N GLU A 4 -23.32 4.37 -40.20
CA GLU A 4 -23.45 3.05 -39.56
C GLU A 4 -24.27 3.08 -38.27
N VAL A 5 -24.62 4.27 -37.78
CA VAL A 5 -25.35 4.48 -36.54
C VAL A 5 -26.49 5.47 -36.79
N PHE A 6 -27.73 5.02 -36.60
CA PHE A 6 -28.93 5.86 -36.54
C PHE A 6 -29.30 6.05 -35.06
N GLU A 7 -28.67 7.01 -34.41
CA GLU A 7 -29.03 7.42 -33.06
C GLU A 7 -30.05 8.57 -33.09
N THR A 8 -31.00 8.54 -32.16
CA THR A 8 -31.79 9.73 -31.83
C THR A 8 -30.87 10.82 -31.31
N PRO A 9 -31.01 12.08 -31.75
CA PRO A 9 -30.14 13.16 -31.29
C PRO A 9 -30.12 13.19 -29.76
N GLU A 10 -28.93 13.08 -29.17
CA GLU A 10 -28.74 13.14 -27.72
C GLU A 10 -29.39 14.43 -27.23
N PRO A 11 -30.41 14.37 -26.34
CA PRO A 11 -30.92 15.59 -25.75
C PRO A 11 -29.79 16.24 -24.96
N GLU A 12 -29.55 17.52 -25.17
CA GLU A 12 -28.70 18.37 -24.32
C GLU A 12 -29.35 18.57 -22.93
N GLU A 13 -29.81 17.49 -22.28
CA GLU A 13 -30.09 17.52 -20.85
C GLU A 13 -28.73 17.45 -20.14
N SER A 14 -28.16 18.63 -19.91
CA SER A 14 -27.17 18.80 -18.86
C SER A 14 -27.71 18.14 -17.60
N PHE A 15 -27.14 17.01 -17.21
CA PHE A 15 -27.48 16.32 -15.97
C PHE A 15 -27.07 17.23 -14.80
N GLU A 16 -27.96 18.13 -14.39
CA GLU A 16 -27.84 18.80 -13.11
C GLU A 16 -28.23 17.79 -12.02
N PRO A 17 -27.37 17.53 -11.02
CA PRO A 17 -27.82 16.79 -9.86
C PRO A 17 -29.02 17.53 -9.26
N TYR A 18 -30.17 16.83 -9.10
CA TYR A 18 -31.42 17.40 -8.60
C TYR A 18 -31.16 18.31 -7.39
N ARG A 19 -31.26 19.63 -7.59
CA ARG A 19 -31.25 20.60 -6.49
C ARG A 19 -32.51 20.37 -5.67
N ALA A 20 -32.36 20.13 -4.38
CA ALA A 20 -33.47 20.09 -3.44
C ALA A 20 -34.27 21.40 -3.56
N VAL A 21 -35.52 21.29 -4.01
CA VAL A 21 -36.44 22.42 -4.08
C VAL A 21 -36.67 22.89 -2.65
N ASN A 22 -36.25 24.12 -2.37
CA ASN A 22 -36.56 24.82 -1.12
C ASN A 22 -38.06 24.74 -0.84
N THR A 23 -38.45 23.96 0.17
CA THR A 23 -39.82 23.83 0.65
C THR A 23 -40.21 25.04 1.50
N SER A 24 -40.47 26.17 0.84
CA SER A 24 -41.21 27.29 1.44
C SER A 24 -42.31 27.77 0.50
N ALA A 25 -43.21 26.86 0.14
CA ALA A 25 -44.48 27.18 -0.50
C ALA A 25 -45.48 26.03 -0.29
N ARG A 26 -45.98 25.87 0.94
CA ARG A 26 -47.11 24.97 1.21
C ARG A 26 -48.41 25.74 0.95
N GLN A 27 -48.94 25.64 -0.27
CA GLN A 27 -50.35 25.93 -0.55
C GLN A 27 -51.07 24.65 -0.97
N SER A 28 -51.93 24.20 -0.06
CA SER A 28 -53.13 23.38 -0.24
C SER A 28 -53.42 22.78 -1.62
N ARG A 29 -53.44 21.44 -1.71
CA ARG A 29 -54.61 20.74 -2.25
C ARG A 29 -54.66 19.25 -1.91
N THR A 30 -55.88 18.86 -1.59
CA THR A 30 -56.46 17.55 -1.27
C THR A 30 -56.37 16.52 -2.41
N GLY A 31 -56.29 15.22 -2.08
CA GLY A 31 -56.93 14.17 -2.89
C GLY A 31 -56.17 12.86 -3.11
N VAL A 32 -56.45 11.87 -2.25
CA VAL A 32 -56.74 10.43 -2.52
C VAL A 32 -55.78 9.57 -3.37
N CYS A 33 -55.41 8.44 -2.75
CA CYS A 33 -54.55 7.31 -3.13
C CYS A 33 -54.91 6.55 -4.42
N ALA A 34 -53.88 5.99 -5.08
CA ALA A 34 -53.83 4.57 -5.49
C ALA A 34 -52.41 4.12 -5.94
N ASN A 35 -51.88 3.08 -5.26
CA ASN A 35 -50.89 2.07 -5.68
C ASN A 35 -49.36 2.30 -5.55
N PRO A 36 -48.58 1.20 -5.34
CA PRO A 36 -47.52 1.16 -4.32
C PRO A 36 -46.10 0.91 -4.85
N GLU A 37 -45.15 0.97 -3.92
CA GLU A 37 -43.81 0.34 -3.92
C GLU A 37 -42.74 0.87 -4.87
N VAL A 38 -41.97 1.87 -4.39
CA VAL A 38 -40.50 1.78 -4.28
C VAL A 38 -40.10 2.57 -3.03
N GLU A 39 -39.78 1.87 -1.92
CA GLU A 39 -39.23 2.48 -0.70
C GLU A 39 -37.81 3.01 -0.96
N ALA A 40 -37.72 4.23 -1.49
CA ALA A 40 -36.56 5.08 -1.28
C ALA A 40 -36.75 5.77 0.08
N TYR A 41 -36.18 5.20 1.14
CA TYR A 41 -36.06 5.86 2.44
C TYR A 41 -35.18 7.11 2.28
N PHE A 42 -35.79 8.24 1.94
CA PHE A 42 -35.19 9.55 2.12
C PHE A 42 -35.08 9.82 3.62
N HIS A 43 -33.86 9.74 4.16
CA HIS A 43 -33.58 10.27 5.48
C HIS A 43 -33.71 11.79 5.43
N ASP A 44 -34.90 12.29 5.72
CA ASP A 44 -35.13 13.70 5.99
C ASP A 44 -34.51 14.04 7.36
N LYS A 45 -33.20 14.28 7.36
CA LYS A 45 -32.42 14.64 8.56
C LYS A 45 -32.81 16.00 9.14
N SER A 46 -33.70 16.75 8.47
CA SER A 46 -34.08 18.10 8.88
C SER A 46 -35.32 18.15 9.78
N LEU A 47 -36.09 17.05 9.89
CA LEU A 47 -37.43 17.07 10.51
C LEU A 47 -37.55 16.34 11.85
N ILE A 48 -36.44 15.90 12.45
CA ILE A 48 -36.45 15.33 13.79
C ILE A 48 -35.41 16.10 14.62
N GLU A 49 -35.85 16.73 15.72
CA GLU A 49 -35.00 17.34 16.75
C GLU A 49 -34.16 16.26 17.44
N LEU A 50 -33.20 15.68 16.72
CA LEU A 50 -32.14 14.85 17.27
C LEU A 50 -30.89 15.71 17.33
N ASP A 51 -30.30 15.83 18.52
CA ASP A 51 -28.98 16.44 18.71
C ASP A 51 -27.93 15.55 18.03
N GLU A 52 -27.72 15.78 16.72
CA GLU A 52 -26.78 15.04 15.89
C GLU A 52 -25.35 15.53 16.21
N GLN A 53 -24.79 15.07 17.33
CA GLN A 53 -23.40 15.34 17.67
C GLN A 53 -22.48 14.50 16.77
N ALA A 54 -22.05 15.09 15.65
CA ALA A 54 -20.99 14.54 14.83
C ALA A 54 -19.64 14.67 15.56
N MET A 55 -19.34 13.75 16.48
CA MET A 55 -18.03 13.71 17.12
C MET A 55 -16.96 13.20 16.13
N PRO A 56 -15.87 13.95 15.90
CA PRO A 56 -14.75 13.49 15.11
C PRO A 56 -14.14 12.23 15.75
N VAL A 57 -13.90 11.19 14.95
CA VAL A 57 -13.35 9.89 15.41
C VAL A 57 -12.06 10.07 16.23
N LYS A 58 -11.23 11.07 15.90
CA LYS A 58 -10.01 11.41 16.65
C LYS A 58 -10.32 11.88 18.07
N GLN A 59 -11.32 12.75 18.24
CA GLN A 59 -11.75 13.26 19.53
C GLN A 59 -12.41 12.16 20.37
N ALA A 60 -13.20 11.29 19.73
CA ALA A 60 -13.74 10.10 20.38
C ALA A 60 -12.61 9.17 20.87
N PHE A 61 -11.60 8.93 20.03
CA PHE A 61 -10.46 8.09 20.39
C PHE A 61 -9.64 8.67 21.56
N GLU A 62 -9.41 9.98 21.59
CA GLU A 62 -8.75 10.66 22.72
C GLU A 62 -9.53 10.52 24.05
N VAL A 63 -10.86 10.52 24.01
CA VAL A 63 -11.71 10.34 25.21
C VAL A 63 -11.59 8.93 25.80
N PHE A 64 -11.21 7.94 25.00
CA PHE A 64 -11.06 6.54 25.40
C PHE A 64 -9.60 6.08 25.54
N MET A 65 -8.64 6.84 25.02
CA MET A 65 -7.22 6.63 25.23
C MET A 65 -6.88 6.61 26.73
N GLY A 66 -6.32 5.50 27.21
CA GLY A 66 -5.93 5.32 28.62
C GLY A 66 -7.03 4.83 29.56
N LYS A 67 -8.30 4.71 29.10
CA LYS A 67 -9.37 4.07 29.89
C LYS A 67 -9.35 2.55 29.67
N VAL A 68 -8.71 1.82 30.58
CA VAL A 68 -8.76 0.35 30.62
C VAL A 68 -10.07 -0.08 31.27
N TYR A 69 -10.99 -0.64 30.51
CA TYR A 69 -12.22 -1.23 31.05
C TYR A 69 -11.86 -2.51 31.82
N LYS A 70 -11.96 -2.46 33.16
CA LYS A 70 -12.06 -3.65 33.99
C LYS A 70 -13.53 -4.12 33.94
N PRO A 71 -13.85 -5.32 33.47
CA PRO A 71 -15.22 -5.80 33.50
C PRO A 71 -15.56 -6.17 34.95
N THR A 72 -16.35 -5.36 35.64
CA THR A 72 -16.82 -5.69 36.99
C THR A 72 -18.32 -5.45 37.15
N LEU A 73 -18.95 -6.45 37.77
CA LEU A 73 -20.31 -6.51 38.26
C LEU A 73 -20.77 -5.20 38.93
N SER A 74 -22.07 -4.97 38.80
CA SER A 74 -22.86 -3.83 39.22
C SER A 74 -22.79 -3.47 40.72
N LYS A 75 -22.65 -2.15 40.94
CA LYS A 75 -23.24 -1.27 41.98
C LYS A 75 -22.51 -1.07 43.33
N LEU A 76 -22.62 0.20 43.78
CA LEU A 76 -22.35 0.84 45.09
C LEU A 76 -20.92 1.43 45.25
N THR A 77 -20.65 2.64 45.72
CA THR A 77 -21.40 3.85 46.12
C THR A 77 -20.37 4.99 46.27
N GLU A 78 -20.82 6.23 46.04
CA GLU A 78 -20.34 7.55 46.49
C GLU A 78 -18.88 7.75 46.93
N TYR A 79 -18.24 8.72 46.26
CA TYR A 79 -16.91 9.22 46.55
C TYR A 79 -17.04 10.59 47.22
N GLU A 80 -16.82 10.66 48.53
CA GLU A 80 -16.66 11.92 49.25
C GLU A 80 -15.22 12.04 49.75
N PHE A 81 -14.53 13.08 49.28
CA PHE A 81 -13.13 13.34 49.54
C PHE A 81 -13.01 14.31 50.73
N SER A 82 -12.87 13.79 51.95
CA SER A 82 -12.53 14.63 53.10
C SER A 82 -11.00 14.67 53.25
N ALA A 83 -10.39 15.65 52.61
CA ALA A 83 -9.08 16.14 53.00
C ALA A 83 -9.20 16.83 54.37
N SER A 84 -8.48 16.35 55.39
CA SER A 84 -8.18 17.19 56.53
C SER A 84 -6.82 16.86 57.12
N ARG A 85 -6.03 17.93 57.23
CA ARG A 85 -4.77 18.03 57.94
C ARG A 85 -4.97 17.80 59.45
N ASP A 86 -3.90 17.26 60.04
CA ASP A 86 -3.47 17.39 61.43
C ASP A 86 -4.41 16.87 62.54
N SER A 87 -4.04 15.74 63.15
CA SER A 87 -3.47 15.73 64.51
C SER A 87 -3.39 14.32 65.08
N SER A 88 -2.28 14.07 65.75
CA SER A 88 -1.94 12.92 66.58
C SER A 88 -3.11 12.40 67.44
N LYS A 89 -3.71 11.28 67.02
CA LYS A 89 -4.40 10.31 67.88
C LYS A 89 -4.53 9.00 67.12
N THR A 90 -4.06 7.92 67.73
CA THR A 90 -4.17 6.53 67.26
C THR A 90 -5.64 6.12 67.15
N ILE A 91 -6.29 6.46 66.04
CA ILE A 91 -7.59 5.94 65.65
C ILE A 91 -7.30 4.74 64.76
N LEU A 92 -7.79 3.56 65.15
CA LEU A 92 -7.62 2.32 64.40
C LEU A 92 -8.14 2.54 62.97
N GLU A 93 -7.22 2.58 62.01
CA GLU A 93 -7.58 2.71 60.59
C GLU A 93 -8.49 1.55 60.15
N SER A 94 -9.54 1.88 59.39
CA SER A 94 -10.36 0.87 58.71
C SER A 94 -9.48 -0.04 57.85
N PRO A 95 -9.72 -1.37 57.79
CA PRO A 95 -8.91 -2.29 57.01
C PRO A 95 -8.71 -1.87 55.54
N LEU A 96 -9.72 -1.24 54.93
CA LEU A 96 -9.64 -0.73 53.57
C LEU A 96 -8.77 0.53 53.46
N ALA A 97 -8.85 1.45 54.44
CA ALA A 97 -7.99 2.63 54.50
C ALA A 97 -6.53 2.24 54.69
N ARG A 98 -6.27 1.23 55.55
CA ARG A 98 -4.94 0.64 55.73
C ARG A 98 -4.44 0.00 54.43
N PHE A 99 -5.29 -0.75 53.73
CA PHE A 99 -4.92 -1.35 52.43
C PHE A 99 -4.57 -0.28 51.39
N MET A 100 -5.35 0.79 51.29
CA MET A 100 -5.08 1.89 50.36
C MET A 100 -3.79 2.64 50.71
N ARG A 101 -3.57 2.95 52.00
CA ARG A 101 -2.31 3.56 52.45
C ARG A 101 -1.12 2.65 52.14
N LEU A 102 -1.20 1.37 52.51
CA LEU A 102 -0.13 0.40 52.24
C LEU A 102 0.11 0.24 50.74
N SER A 103 -0.93 0.26 49.92
CA SER A 103 -0.79 0.18 48.46
C SER A 103 -0.11 1.42 47.87
N LEU A 104 -0.28 2.60 48.48
CA LEU A 104 0.43 3.81 48.09
C LEU A 104 1.88 3.77 48.58
N GLU A 105 2.12 3.36 49.82
CA GLU A 105 3.47 3.16 50.38
C GLU A 105 4.28 2.14 49.58
N ILE A 106 3.65 1.04 49.12
CA ILE A 106 4.30 0.05 48.24
C ILE A 106 4.65 0.65 46.87
N LYS A 107 3.77 1.48 46.31
CA LYS A 107 4.04 2.16 45.03
C LYS A 107 5.12 3.22 45.15
N GLU A 108 5.17 3.93 46.27
CA GLU A 108 6.24 4.87 46.58
C GLU A 108 7.58 4.14 46.73
N LEU A 109 7.61 3.01 47.44
CA LEU A 109 8.80 2.17 47.57
C LEU A 109 9.26 1.59 46.22
N GLU A 110 8.33 1.22 45.34
CA GLU A 110 8.65 0.77 43.98
C GLU A 110 9.29 1.90 43.16
N ALA A 111 8.77 3.13 43.27
CA ALA A 111 9.34 4.30 42.63
C ALA A 111 10.75 4.62 43.17
N ASP A 112 10.96 4.51 44.48
CA ASP A 112 12.25 4.72 45.12
C ASP A 112 13.27 3.64 44.72
N LEU A 113 12.85 2.37 44.61
CA LEU A 113 13.70 1.29 44.12
C LEU A 113 14.07 1.49 42.65
N MET A 114 13.15 1.96 41.81
CA MET A 114 13.47 2.32 40.44
C MET A 114 14.46 3.48 40.38
N LEU A 115 14.29 4.52 41.22
CA LEU A 115 15.23 5.63 41.28
C LEU A 115 16.62 5.15 41.69
N LEU A 116 16.72 4.32 42.73
CA LEU A 116 17.99 3.72 43.18
C LEU A 116 18.62 2.82 42.11
N ALA A 117 17.83 2.07 41.36
CA ALA A 117 18.32 1.26 40.25
C ALA A 117 18.88 2.14 39.12
N THR A 118 18.21 3.25 38.78
CA THR A 118 18.71 4.20 37.79
C THR A 118 19.97 4.91 38.25
N ASP A 119 20.05 5.30 39.53
CA ASP A 119 21.25 5.91 40.12
C ASP A 119 22.42 4.92 40.18
N ALA A 120 22.16 3.65 40.46
CA ALA A 120 23.18 2.60 40.44
C ALA A 120 23.74 2.37 39.02
N GLU A 121 22.88 2.32 37.99
CA GLU A 121 23.32 2.23 36.60
C GLU A 121 24.04 3.50 36.16
N GLN A 122 23.58 4.71 36.52
CA GLN A 122 24.30 5.96 36.23
C GLN A 122 25.68 5.99 36.89
N LYS A 123 25.80 5.53 38.14
CA LYS A 123 27.08 5.44 38.85
C LYS A 123 28.01 4.42 38.21
N LYS A 124 27.47 3.28 37.75
CA LYS A 124 28.21 2.26 36.98
C LYS A 124 28.65 2.79 35.62
N HIS A 125 27.81 3.51 34.89
CA HIS A 125 28.18 4.19 33.64
C HIS A 125 29.27 5.24 33.87
N LYS A 126 29.20 6.01 34.95
CA LYS A 126 30.21 7.01 35.31
C LYS A 126 31.56 6.37 35.67
N LEU A 127 31.54 5.26 36.41
CA LEU A 127 32.73 4.46 36.70
C LEU A 127 33.33 3.85 35.43
N ASN A 128 32.51 3.26 34.57
CA ASN A 128 32.94 2.69 33.29
C ASN A 128 33.50 3.76 32.35
N LEU A 129 32.90 4.95 32.28
CA LEU A 129 33.40 6.07 31.49
C LEU A 129 34.76 6.56 32.01
N SER A 130 34.91 6.69 33.34
CA SER A 130 36.19 7.08 33.95
C SER A 130 37.29 6.01 33.81
N ALA A 131 36.91 4.73 33.78
CA ALA A 131 37.83 3.62 33.52
C ALA A 131 38.24 3.57 32.03
N LEU A 132 37.34 3.94 31.13
CA LEU A 132 37.60 4.03 29.69
C LEU A 132 38.49 5.23 29.35
N GLU A 133 38.29 6.38 30.01
CA GLU A 133 39.10 7.59 29.83
C GLU A 133 40.57 7.41 30.27
N LYS A 134 40.81 6.60 31.31
CA LYS A 134 42.15 6.27 31.80
C LYS A 134 42.85 5.18 30.99
N ASN A 135 42.17 4.50 30.08
CA ASN A 135 42.74 3.43 29.28
C ASN A 135 43.44 4.02 28.05
N ALA A 136 44.77 3.88 27.96
CA ALA A 136 45.57 4.45 26.88
C ALA A 136 45.14 3.97 25.48
N ALA A 137 44.50 2.79 25.39
CA ALA A 137 43.93 2.25 24.16
C ALA A 137 42.70 3.03 23.65
N CYS A 138 42.05 3.83 24.50
CA CYS A 138 40.80 4.54 24.19
C CYS A 138 41.02 6.03 23.87
N GLN A 139 42.21 6.59 24.14
CA GLN A 139 42.55 7.97 23.74
C GLN A 139 42.35 8.29 22.24
N PRO A 140 42.65 7.38 21.28
CA PRO A 140 42.41 7.63 19.86
C PRO A 140 40.93 7.81 19.50
N PHE A 141 40.04 7.17 20.27
CA PHE A 141 38.59 7.18 20.07
C PHE A 141 37.90 8.39 20.71
N LEU A 142 38.50 8.97 21.76
CA LEU A 142 37.96 10.17 22.42
C LEU A 142 38.38 11.47 21.74
N ARG A 143 39.50 11.47 20.98
CA ARG A 143 39.94 12.63 20.17
C ARG A 143 39.17 12.78 18.85
N THR A 144 38.37 11.80 18.46
CA THR A 144 37.71 11.69 17.17
C THR A 144 36.24 12.09 17.25
N GLY A 145 35.97 13.35 17.60
CA GLY A 145 34.62 13.92 17.58
C GLY A 145 33.97 14.02 16.18
N THR A 146 34.68 13.67 15.10
CA THR A 146 34.17 13.80 13.72
C THR A 146 34.63 12.71 12.73
N ALA A 147 35.42 11.70 13.13
CA ALA A 147 36.10 10.79 12.19
C ALA A 147 35.95 9.29 12.49
N GLY A 148 34.96 8.89 13.30
CA GLY A 148 34.75 7.47 13.65
C GLY A 148 34.30 6.59 12.48
N ALA A 149 33.47 7.11 11.58
CA ALA A 149 32.98 6.36 10.41
C ALA A 149 34.08 6.19 9.35
N ASP A 150 34.83 7.26 9.06
CA ASP A 150 35.86 7.23 8.02
C ASP A 150 37.10 6.41 8.41
N ALA A 151 37.47 6.37 9.69
CA ALA A 151 38.54 5.52 10.17
C ALA A 151 38.17 4.03 10.11
N ALA A 152 36.92 3.67 10.45
CA ALA A 152 36.41 2.31 10.31
C ALA A 152 36.31 1.88 8.84
N LEU A 153 35.83 2.77 7.95
CA LEU A 153 35.77 2.53 6.52
C LEU A 153 37.15 2.42 5.88
N SER A 154 38.12 3.23 6.33
CA SER A 154 39.52 3.16 5.86
C SER A 154 40.21 1.87 6.30
N LEU A 155 40.01 1.44 7.55
CA LEU A 155 40.52 0.15 8.04
C LEU A 155 39.88 -1.02 7.30
N GLN A 156 38.55 -0.98 7.07
CA GLN A 156 37.85 -1.98 6.28
C GLN A 156 38.39 -2.02 4.84
N LYS A 157 38.67 -0.86 4.24
CA LYS A 157 39.26 -0.76 2.90
C LYS A 157 40.68 -1.36 2.88
N ASP A 158 41.52 -1.10 3.87
CA ASP A 158 42.88 -1.67 3.95
C ASP A 158 42.89 -3.18 4.22
N LEU A 159 41.96 -3.68 5.04
CA LEU A 159 41.78 -5.13 5.23
C LEU A 159 41.27 -5.81 3.96
N THR A 160 40.35 -5.16 3.25
CA THR A 160 39.80 -5.65 1.98
C THR A 160 40.88 -5.71 0.89
N THR A 161 41.71 -4.67 0.76
CA THR A 161 42.83 -4.66 -0.20
C THR A 161 43.87 -5.73 0.14
N LYS A 162 44.21 -5.92 1.42
CA LYS A 162 45.12 -6.99 1.85
C LYS A 162 44.54 -8.38 1.60
N PHE A 163 43.25 -8.58 1.82
CA PHE A 163 42.56 -9.83 1.52
C PHE A 163 42.60 -10.16 0.02
N PHE A 164 42.28 -9.18 -0.84
CA PHE A 164 42.41 -9.35 -2.29
C PHE A 164 43.86 -9.60 -2.72
N GLN A 165 44.84 -8.92 -2.11
CA GLN A 165 46.26 -9.15 -2.36
C GLN A 165 46.71 -10.56 -1.97
N GLN A 166 46.18 -11.12 -0.88
CA GLN A 166 46.42 -12.50 -0.45
C GLN A 166 45.77 -13.51 -1.39
N ILE A 167 44.54 -13.25 -1.84
CA ILE A 167 43.88 -14.08 -2.87
C ILE A 167 44.68 -14.07 -4.17
N ASP A 168 45.14 -12.91 -4.62
CA ASP A 168 45.93 -12.79 -5.84
C ASP A 168 47.32 -13.44 -5.69
N ALA A 169 47.95 -13.33 -4.53
CA ALA A 169 49.20 -14.02 -4.23
C ALA A 169 49.00 -15.54 -4.23
N PHE A 170 47.89 -16.05 -3.67
CA PHE A 170 47.55 -17.47 -3.65
C PHE A 170 47.20 -18.00 -5.05
N LYS A 171 46.44 -17.22 -5.85
CA LYS A 171 46.19 -17.50 -7.27
C LYS A 171 47.49 -17.59 -8.07
N ARG A 172 48.42 -16.65 -7.89
CA ARG A 172 49.75 -16.69 -8.54
C ARG A 172 50.60 -17.89 -8.06
N HIS A 173 50.43 -18.34 -6.82
CA HIS A 173 51.11 -19.53 -6.29
C HIS A 173 50.58 -20.82 -6.92
N GLN A 174 49.26 -20.95 -7.09
CA GLN A 174 48.67 -22.06 -7.85
C GLN A 174 49.11 -22.05 -9.33
N GLN A 175 49.18 -20.88 -9.95
CA GLN A 175 49.59 -20.74 -11.35
C GLN A 175 51.08 -21.05 -11.61
N LYS A 176 51.95 -20.91 -10.61
CA LYS A 176 53.36 -21.31 -10.69
C LYS A 176 53.60 -22.81 -10.47
N GLN A 177 52.63 -23.54 -9.92
CA GLN A 177 52.74 -24.99 -9.65
C GLN A 177 52.22 -25.87 -10.80
N THR A 178 51.71 -25.32 -11.91
CA THR A 178 51.20 -26.13 -13.04
C THR A 178 52.28 -26.65 -14.00
N ASN A 179 53.52 -26.86 -13.53
CA ASN A 179 54.57 -27.45 -14.39
C ASN A 179 55.21 -28.73 -13.83
N VAL A 180 54.74 -29.29 -12.71
CA VAL A 180 55.04 -30.69 -12.34
C VAL A 180 53.83 -31.28 -11.61
N HIS A 181 53.32 -32.40 -12.12
CA HIS A 181 52.28 -33.22 -11.49
C HIS A 181 52.63 -33.54 -10.02
N ALA A 182 51.87 -32.99 -9.07
CA ALA A 182 51.60 -33.59 -7.77
C ALA A 182 50.31 -32.98 -7.21
N PHE A 183 49.30 -33.82 -6.97
CA PHE A 183 48.21 -33.49 -6.06
C PHE A 183 48.83 -33.32 -4.67
N SER A 184 49.16 -32.08 -4.31
CA SER A 184 49.56 -31.71 -2.96
C SER A 184 48.47 -30.83 -2.36
N GLU A 185 48.16 -31.11 -1.09
CA GLU A 185 47.19 -30.49 -0.20
C GLU A 185 47.33 -28.95 -0.10
N GLY A 186 46.96 -28.24 -1.17
CA GLY A 186 46.60 -26.84 -1.06
C GLY A 186 45.18 -26.77 -0.51
N ALA A 187 45.04 -26.43 0.77
CA ALA A 187 43.73 -26.28 1.42
C ALA A 187 42.78 -25.47 0.49
N PRO A 188 41.64 -26.04 0.08
CA PRO A 188 40.69 -25.31 -0.77
C PRO A 188 40.21 -24.09 0.01
N ILE A 189 40.22 -22.92 -0.64
CA ILE A 189 39.65 -21.70 -0.04
C ILE A 189 38.13 -21.92 0.01
N VAL A 190 37.63 -22.33 1.18
CA VAL A 190 36.20 -22.46 1.45
C VAL A 190 35.69 -21.11 1.93
N TYR A 191 34.84 -20.48 1.12
CA TYR A 191 34.15 -19.25 1.50
C TYR A 191 32.80 -19.61 2.11
N GLU A 192 32.70 -19.54 3.43
CA GLU A 192 31.45 -19.77 4.16
C GLU A 192 30.77 -18.43 4.41
N ILE A 193 29.71 -18.16 3.63
CA ILE A 193 28.87 -16.98 3.82
C ILE A 193 27.81 -17.31 4.86
N TYR A 194 28.05 -16.91 6.10
CA TYR A 194 27.03 -16.91 7.13
C TYR A 194 26.16 -15.65 6.97
N SER A 195 25.04 -15.78 6.27
CA SER A 195 24.01 -14.75 6.24
C SER A 195 23.03 -15.01 7.38
N ASN A 196 22.92 -14.08 8.32
CA ASN A 196 21.98 -14.15 9.44
C ASN A 196 20.53 -13.88 8.99
N GLY A 197 20.07 -14.38 7.84
CA GLY A 197 18.67 -14.23 7.38
C GLY A 197 18.15 -12.80 7.19
N GLU A 198 18.90 -11.76 7.57
CA GLU A 198 18.57 -10.34 7.41
C GLU A 198 18.80 -9.84 5.97
N LEU A 199 18.58 -10.70 4.97
CA LEU A 199 18.57 -10.30 3.56
C LEU A 199 17.50 -9.22 3.27
N ASN A 200 16.59 -9.01 4.23
CA ASN A 200 15.52 -8.01 4.19
C ASN A 200 15.95 -6.63 4.71
N ALA A 201 17.21 -6.41 5.14
CA ALA A 201 17.65 -5.07 5.55
C ALA A 201 17.53 -4.05 4.40
N VAL A 202 17.87 -4.47 3.18
CA VAL A 202 17.75 -3.63 1.98
C VAL A 202 16.28 -3.46 1.55
N ASP A 203 15.48 -4.52 1.65
CA ASP A 203 14.04 -4.47 1.32
C ASP A 203 13.24 -3.64 2.33
N SER A 204 13.58 -3.71 3.61
CA SER A 204 13.01 -2.86 4.65
C SER A 204 13.41 -1.40 4.49
N ASP A 205 14.66 -1.09 4.15
CA ASP A 205 15.06 0.28 3.79
C ASP A 205 14.27 0.79 2.57
N ALA A 206 14.18 0.00 1.50
CA ALA A 206 13.40 0.34 0.32
C ALA A 206 11.92 0.60 0.66
N LYS A 207 11.30 -0.26 1.48
CA LYS A 207 9.92 -0.09 1.96
C LYS A 207 9.75 1.17 2.81
N THR A 208 10.69 1.50 3.69
CA THR A 208 10.63 2.75 4.46
C THR A 208 10.76 3.97 3.58
N ARG A 209 11.59 3.91 2.53
CA ARG A 209 11.74 5.00 1.54
C ARG A 209 10.47 5.19 0.72
N VAL A 210 9.85 4.11 0.26
CA VAL A 210 8.55 4.16 -0.44
C VAL A 210 7.48 4.77 0.46
N SER A 211 7.39 4.34 1.73
CA SER A 211 6.43 4.90 2.69
C SER A 211 6.63 6.41 2.94
N LYS A 212 7.89 6.88 3.00
CA LYS A 212 8.19 8.32 3.07
C LYS A 212 7.75 9.07 1.82
N LEU A 213 7.93 8.48 0.64
CA LEU A 213 7.48 9.08 -0.62
C LEU A 213 5.96 9.13 -0.69
N GLU A 214 5.26 8.06 -0.31
CA GLU A 214 3.80 8.03 -0.23
C GLU A 214 3.26 9.10 0.72
N ALA A 215 3.80 9.22 1.93
CA ALA A 215 3.39 10.25 2.88
C ALA A 215 3.56 11.67 2.30
N ARG A 216 4.65 11.88 1.54
CA ARG A 216 4.92 13.16 0.87
C ARG A 216 3.99 13.39 -0.31
N ILE A 217 3.65 12.36 -1.07
CA ILE A 217 2.65 12.41 -2.15
C ILE A 217 1.28 12.74 -1.57
N THR A 218 0.83 12.06 -0.51
CA THR A 218 -0.44 12.36 0.17
C THR A 218 -0.48 13.78 0.71
N ALA A 219 0.64 14.29 1.23
CA ALA A 219 0.72 15.70 1.66
C ALA A 219 0.58 16.66 0.47
N LEU A 220 1.19 16.35 -0.68
CA LEU A 220 1.06 17.13 -1.91
C LEU A 220 -0.37 17.04 -2.49
N GLU A 221 -0.98 15.86 -2.52
CA GLU A 221 -2.37 15.66 -2.93
C GLU A 221 -3.33 16.44 -2.04
N LYS A 222 -3.12 16.44 -0.71
CA LYS A 222 -3.92 17.24 0.22
C LYS A 222 -3.72 18.74 0.02
N ALA A 223 -2.51 19.19 -0.30
CA ALA A 223 -2.21 20.61 -0.53
C ALA A 223 -2.76 21.12 -1.87
N ILE A 224 -2.73 20.29 -2.90
CA ILE A 224 -3.28 20.58 -4.24
C ILE A 224 -4.81 20.40 -4.26
N GLY A 225 -5.35 19.63 -3.31
CA GLY A 225 -6.76 19.34 -3.17
C GLY A 225 -7.14 18.03 -3.85
N ASN A 226 -8.16 17.36 -3.31
CA ASN A 226 -8.69 16.12 -3.86
C ASN A 226 -9.45 16.46 -5.17
N TYR A 227 -8.75 16.48 -6.30
CA TYR A 227 -9.34 16.73 -7.63
C TYR A 227 -10.10 15.47 -8.10
N GLN A 228 -11.03 15.00 -7.29
CA GLN A 228 -11.98 13.97 -7.67
C GLN A 228 -13.26 14.66 -8.13
N GLY A 229 -13.23 15.16 -9.36
CA GLY A 229 -14.39 15.17 -10.26
C GLY A 229 -15.60 16.06 -9.97
N GLN A 230 -15.68 16.86 -8.90
CA GLN A 230 -16.87 17.68 -8.68
C GLN A 230 -16.55 18.99 -7.97
N GLU A 231 -17.03 20.09 -8.57
CA GLU A 231 -17.06 21.46 -8.01
C GLU A 231 -15.77 22.29 -8.06
N LEU A 232 -15.22 22.45 -9.26
CA LEU A 232 -14.67 23.75 -9.67
C LEU A 232 -15.25 24.13 -11.04
N ARG A 233 -16.58 24.04 -11.14
CA ARG A 233 -17.30 24.89 -12.11
C ARG A 233 -17.22 26.31 -11.60
N LEU A 234 -16.07 26.97 -11.87
CA LEU A 234 -16.04 28.41 -11.96
C LEU A 234 -16.98 28.76 -13.12
N ASP A 235 -18.21 29.08 -12.77
CA ASP A 235 -19.26 29.55 -13.66
C ASP A 235 -18.65 30.62 -14.59
N GLY A 236 -18.50 30.27 -15.87
CA GLY A 236 -17.99 31.15 -16.93
C GLY A 236 -16.55 30.94 -17.44
N LEU A 237 -15.72 30.02 -16.92
CA LEU A 237 -14.37 29.77 -17.48
C LEU A 237 -14.25 28.53 -18.38
N CYS A 238 -15.06 27.49 -18.15
CA CYS A 238 -14.89 26.19 -18.80
C CYS A 238 -15.62 26.03 -20.16
N SER A 239 -16.54 26.91 -20.53
CA SER A 239 -17.33 26.74 -21.78
C SER A 239 -16.61 27.19 -23.07
N LEU A 240 -15.38 27.69 -22.99
CA LEU A 240 -14.65 28.20 -24.17
C LEU A 240 -13.45 27.37 -24.61
N SER A 241 -13.00 26.43 -23.80
CA SER A 241 -11.90 25.54 -24.15
C SER A 241 -12.29 24.13 -23.75
N GLY A 242 -12.66 23.30 -24.73
CA GLY A 242 -13.07 21.90 -24.56
C GLY A 242 -11.94 20.97 -24.11
N ALA A 243 -11.06 21.44 -23.21
CA ALA A 243 -9.97 20.67 -22.64
C ALA A 243 -10.43 20.09 -21.29
N THR A 244 -10.63 18.78 -21.27
CA THR A 244 -11.00 17.99 -20.08
C THR A 244 -9.88 17.83 -19.05
N SER A 245 -8.74 18.51 -19.23
CA SER A 245 -7.63 18.56 -18.27
C SER A 245 -7.17 20.01 -18.11
N VAL A 246 -7.82 20.72 -17.19
CA VAL A 246 -7.43 22.09 -16.87
C VAL A 246 -6.16 22.02 -16.02
N ASP A 247 -5.01 22.34 -16.63
CA ASP A 247 -3.74 22.51 -15.92
C ASP A 247 -3.90 23.65 -14.89
N LEU A 248 -3.63 23.35 -13.62
CA LEU A 248 -3.71 24.33 -12.52
C LEU A 248 -2.85 25.55 -12.80
N THR A 249 -1.70 25.37 -13.45
CA THR A 249 -0.82 26.50 -13.80
C THR A 249 -1.49 27.43 -14.82
N SER A 250 -2.26 26.89 -15.76
CA SER A 250 -3.02 27.68 -16.72
C SER A 250 -4.12 28.50 -16.03
N THR A 251 -4.79 27.94 -15.02
CA THR A 251 -5.83 28.67 -14.26
C THR A 251 -5.23 29.76 -13.39
N VAL A 252 -4.08 29.49 -12.77
CA VAL A 252 -3.34 30.49 -11.99
C VAL A 252 -2.85 31.61 -12.92
N ALA A 253 -2.29 31.29 -14.08
CA ALA A 253 -1.87 32.29 -15.07
C ALA A 253 -3.06 33.13 -15.58
N GLN A 254 -4.23 32.52 -15.80
CA GLN A 254 -5.45 33.24 -16.18
C GLN A 254 -5.97 34.11 -15.04
N LEU A 255 -5.90 33.65 -13.79
CA LEU A 255 -6.30 34.43 -12.62
C LEU A 255 -5.33 35.61 -12.41
N GLU A 256 -4.02 35.39 -12.55
CA GLU A 256 -2.99 36.43 -12.53
C GLU A 256 -3.22 37.46 -13.64
N GLN A 257 -3.53 37.02 -14.86
CA GLN A 257 -3.89 37.92 -15.95
C GLN A 257 -5.14 38.74 -15.62
N ARG A 258 -6.17 38.13 -15.03
CA ARG A 258 -7.39 38.84 -14.60
C ARG A 258 -7.11 39.81 -13.45
N VAL A 259 -6.29 39.43 -12.46
CA VAL A 259 -5.88 40.31 -11.35
C VAL A 259 -5.06 41.49 -11.87
N ALA A 260 -4.18 41.27 -12.86
CA ALA A 260 -3.45 42.34 -13.53
C ALA A 260 -4.38 43.31 -14.28
N LEU A 261 -5.45 42.79 -14.89
CA LEU A 261 -6.50 43.59 -15.53
C LEU A 261 -7.42 44.30 -14.53
N MET A 262 -7.55 43.79 -13.31
CA MET A 262 -8.34 44.43 -12.23
C MET A 262 -7.66 45.67 -11.61
N SER A 263 -6.45 46.02 -12.05
CA SER A 263 -5.86 47.31 -11.69
C SER A 263 -6.60 48.45 -12.41
N GLU A 264 -7.13 49.41 -11.64
CA GLU A 264 -8.03 50.48 -12.09
C GLU A 264 -7.50 51.26 -13.30
N LYS A 265 -6.19 51.51 -13.35
CA LYS A 265 -5.50 52.20 -14.47
C LYS A 265 -5.52 51.40 -15.78
N ASN A 266 -5.41 50.06 -15.70
CA ASN A 266 -5.43 49.19 -16.87
C ASN A 266 -6.87 48.98 -17.36
N LEU A 267 -7.86 48.98 -16.46
CA LEU A 267 -9.27 48.83 -16.82
C LEU A 267 -9.77 49.97 -17.73
N ASP A 268 -9.39 51.22 -17.42
CA ASP A 268 -9.74 52.39 -18.25
C ASP A 268 -9.00 52.42 -19.59
N ALA A 269 -7.71 52.04 -19.60
CA ALA A 269 -6.92 51.92 -20.82
C ALA A 269 -7.44 50.78 -21.73
N VAL A 270 -7.89 49.66 -21.15
CA VAL A 270 -8.51 48.55 -21.88
C VAL A 270 -9.89 48.96 -22.39
N LYS A 271 -10.72 49.64 -21.59
CA LYS A 271 -12.05 50.12 -22.03
C LYS A 271 -11.95 51.04 -23.24
N THR A 272 -11.04 52.00 -23.21
CA THR A 272 -10.82 52.93 -24.34
C THR A 272 -10.34 52.20 -25.59
N ARG A 273 -9.33 51.32 -25.49
CA ARG A 273 -8.83 50.51 -26.62
C ARG A 273 -9.89 49.55 -27.17
N THR A 274 -10.66 48.88 -26.32
CA THR A 274 -11.73 47.98 -26.74
C THR A 274 -12.82 48.74 -27.48
N THR A 275 -13.20 49.95 -27.04
CA THR A 275 -14.17 50.76 -27.79
C THR A 275 -13.63 51.26 -29.14
N ALA A 276 -12.31 51.47 -29.26
CA ALA A 276 -11.69 51.78 -30.55
C ALA A 276 -11.68 50.55 -31.47
N LEU A 277 -11.27 49.39 -30.96
CA LEU A 277 -11.29 48.12 -31.69
C LEU A 277 -12.70 47.70 -32.12
N VAL A 278 -13.72 47.88 -31.28
CA VAL A 278 -15.12 47.59 -31.66
C VAL A 278 -15.55 48.46 -32.84
N ARG A 279 -15.14 49.74 -32.88
CA ARG A 279 -15.43 50.62 -34.03
C ARG A 279 -14.70 50.15 -35.29
N GLU A 280 -13.41 49.80 -35.19
CA GLU A 280 -12.64 49.27 -36.32
C GLU A 280 -13.16 47.92 -36.81
N LEU A 281 -13.53 47.01 -35.91
CA LEU A 281 -14.14 45.72 -36.25
C LEU A 281 -15.50 45.90 -36.92
N THR A 282 -16.28 46.89 -36.50
CA THR A 282 -17.55 47.24 -37.15
C THR A 282 -17.31 47.73 -38.58
N LEU A 283 -16.26 48.52 -38.82
CA LEU A 283 -15.85 48.95 -40.16
C LEU A 283 -15.33 47.78 -41.01
N LEU A 284 -14.51 46.90 -40.43
CA LEU A 284 -14.02 45.69 -41.09
C LEU A 284 -15.14 44.71 -41.42
N THR A 285 -16.17 44.60 -40.57
CA THR A 285 -17.34 43.75 -40.83
C THR A 285 -18.16 44.30 -41.98
N LYS A 286 -18.34 45.63 -42.05
CA LYS A 286 -18.95 46.30 -43.20
C LYS A 286 -18.12 46.12 -44.48
N LEU A 287 -16.79 46.15 -44.37
CA LEU A 287 -15.87 45.92 -45.49
C LEU A 287 -15.85 44.45 -45.94
N LYS A 288 -15.96 43.50 -45.00
CA LYS A 288 -16.01 42.05 -45.27
C LYS A 288 -17.33 41.62 -45.90
N GLN A 289 -18.41 42.39 -45.71
CA GLN A 289 -19.68 42.26 -46.44
C GLN A 289 -19.61 42.83 -47.87
N SER A 290 -18.49 43.45 -48.26
CA SER A 290 -18.25 43.88 -49.64
C SER A 290 -17.94 42.67 -50.54
N PRO A 291 -18.56 42.57 -51.74
CA PRO A 291 -18.48 41.39 -52.59
C PRO A 291 -17.08 41.05 -53.12
N SER A 292 -16.11 41.98 -53.08
CA SER A 292 -14.75 41.73 -53.58
C SER A 292 -13.87 40.90 -52.63
N VAL A 293 -14.17 40.88 -51.32
CA VAL A 293 -13.39 40.15 -50.30
C VAL A 293 -13.94 38.75 -50.07
N GLN A 294 -15.23 38.53 -50.31
CA GLN A 294 -15.89 37.23 -50.22
C GLN A 294 -15.27 36.17 -51.15
N GLY A 295 -14.80 36.59 -52.33
CA GLY A 295 -14.21 35.69 -53.34
C GLY A 295 -12.84 35.12 -52.95
N ALA A 296 -12.01 35.89 -52.23
CA ALA A 296 -10.70 35.46 -51.76
C ALA A 296 -10.76 34.57 -50.50
N LEU A 297 -11.82 34.72 -49.68
CA LEU A 297 -12.09 33.91 -48.49
C LEU A 297 -12.61 32.49 -48.83
N ASN A 298 -12.96 32.22 -50.09
CA ASN A 298 -13.49 30.94 -50.54
C ASN A 298 -12.42 29.86 -50.83
N SER A 299 -11.16 30.04 -50.38
CA SER A 299 -10.23 28.91 -50.15
C SER A 299 -10.69 28.04 -48.95
N ARG A 300 -12.01 27.87 -48.81
CA ARG A 300 -12.69 27.20 -47.71
C ARG A 300 -12.42 25.70 -47.70
N ALA A 301 -12.14 25.10 -48.86
CA ALA A 301 -11.69 23.71 -48.93
C ALA A 301 -10.36 23.50 -48.18
N GLY A 302 -9.39 24.41 -48.36
CA GLY A 302 -8.12 24.39 -47.63
C GLY A 302 -8.32 24.69 -46.14
N GLN A 303 -9.15 25.67 -45.79
CA GLN A 303 -9.43 26.00 -44.39
C GLN A 303 -10.15 24.86 -43.65
N VAL A 304 -11.13 24.20 -44.28
CA VAL A 304 -11.86 23.05 -43.71
C VAL A 304 -10.92 21.85 -43.55
N GLN A 305 -10.01 21.63 -44.50
CA GLN A 305 -9.05 20.54 -44.41
C GLN A 305 -7.98 20.81 -43.35
N ILE A 306 -7.49 22.05 -43.23
CA ILE A 306 -6.59 22.47 -42.16
C ILE A 306 -7.29 22.37 -40.79
N GLN A 307 -8.55 22.78 -40.69
CA GLN A 307 -9.33 22.64 -39.47
C GLN A 307 -9.51 21.16 -39.09
N LYS A 308 -9.82 20.29 -40.06
CA LYS A 308 -9.93 18.86 -39.82
C LYS A 308 -8.61 18.25 -39.34
N ILE A 309 -7.48 18.66 -39.91
CA ILE A 309 -6.15 18.21 -39.47
C ILE A 309 -5.85 18.74 -38.07
N HIS A 310 -6.21 19.99 -37.78
CA HIS A 310 -6.04 20.60 -36.46
C HIS A 310 -6.87 19.87 -35.40
N ASP A 311 -8.13 19.54 -35.70
CA ASP A 311 -9.02 18.83 -34.78
C ASP A 311 -8.56 17.37 -34.56
N GLN A 312 -8.04 16.72 -35.61
CA GLN A 312 -7.40 15.41 -35.48
C GLN A 312 -6.12 15.52 -34.63
N LEU A 313 -5.27 16.52 -34.87
CA LEU A 313 -4.04 16.71 -34.12
C LEU A 313 -4.30 17.06 -32.66
N SER A 314 -5.30 17.88 -32.36
CA SER A 314 -5.66 18.23 -30.98
C SER A 314 -6.21 17.03 -30.21
N SER A 315 -6.99 16.15 -30.87
CA SER A 315 -7.44 14.90 -30.25
C SER A 315 -6.26 13.96 -29.94
N LEU A 316 -5.25 13.93 -30.82
CA LEU A 316 -4.05 13.11 -30.65
C LEU A 316 -3.04 13.70 -29.68
N ASP A 317 -3.02 15.01 -29.48
CA ASP A 317 -2.08 15.69 -28.58
C ASP A 317 -2.26 15.23 -27.13
N THR A 318 -3.52 15.09 -26.69
CA THR A 318 -3.85 14.53 -25.37
C THR A 318 -3.35 13.10 -25.19
N VAL A 319 -3.49 12.26 -26.22
CA VAL A 319 -3.03 10.88 -26.20
C VAL A 319 -1.51 10.83 -26.26
N ALA A 320 -0.87 11.61 -27.13
CA ALA A 320 0.58 11.69 -27.30
C ALA A 320 1.29 12.10 -26.01
N ALA A 321 0.71 13.03 -25.24
CA ALA A 321 1.22 13.41 -23.92
C ALA A 321 1.20 12.25 -22.91
N SER A 322 0.26 11.32 -23.03
CA SER A 322 0.13 10.15 -22.14
C SER A 322 0.98 8.95 -22.54
N VAL A 323 1.42 8.86 -23.81
CA VAL A 323 2.19 7.71 -24.32
C VAL A 323 3.47 7.44 -23.52
N PRO A 324 4.33 8.43 -23.18
CA PRO A 324 5.53 8.18 -22.38
C PRO A 324 5.22 7.55 -21.01
N ALA A 325 4.18 8.05 -20.32
CA ALA A 325 3.78 7.51 -19.03
C ALA A 325 3.27 6.06 -19.14
N ILE A 326 2.56 5.72 -20.22
CA ILE A 326 2.10 4.36 -20.50
C ILE A 326 3.30 3.45 -20.77
N VAL A 327 4.29 3.92 -21.53
CA VAL A 327 5.53 3.17 -21.82
C VAL A 327 6.34 2.93 -20.54
N ASP A 328 6.52 3.94 -19.68
CA ASP A 328 7.21 3.79 -18.40
C ASP A 328 6.49 2.79 -17.48
N ARG A 329 5.16 2.81 -17.47
CA ARG A 329 4.34 1.82 -16.76
C ARG A 329 4.53 0.41 -17.34
N LEU A 330 4.55 0.26 -18.67
CA LEU A 330 4.81 -1.02 -19.33
C LEU A 330 6.22 -1.56 -19.01
N ILE A 331 7.23 -0.70 -18.99
CA ILE A 331 8.60 -1.07 -18.62
C ILE A 331 8.64 -1.53 -17.16
N SER A 332 7.96 -0.81 -16.25
CA SER A 332 7.87 -1.18 -14.84
C SER A 332 7.14 -2.50 -14.61
N LEU A 333 6.08 -2.78 -15.40
CA LEU A 333 5.30 -4.01 -15.33
C LEU A 333 5.93 -5.19 -16.08
N LYS A 334 6.95 -4.96 -16.91
CA LYS A 334 7.59 -6.00 -17.72
C LYS A 334 8.12 -7.14 -16.85
N SER A 335 8.85 -6.83 -15.78
CA SER A 335 9.44 -7.85 -14.90
C SER A 335 8.36 -8.71 -14.25
N VAL A 336 7.24 -8.11 -13.86
CA VAL A 336 6.09 -8.82 -13.29
C VAL A 336 5.44 -9.72 -14.35
N HIS A 337 5.26 -9.23 -15.58
CA HIS A 337 4.72 -10.06 -16.67
C HIS A 337 5.65 -11.24 -17.00
N ASP A 338 6.97 -11.02 -17.03
CA ASP A 338 7.96 -12.07 -17.26
C ASP A 338 7.92 -13.12 -16.12
N GLU A 339 7.76 -12.68 -14.87
CA GLU A 339 7.58 -13.58 -13.73
C GLU A 339 6.28 -14.39 -13.80
N VAL A 340 5.16 -13.76 -14.16
CA VAL A 340 3.85 -14.43 -14.34
C VAL A 340 3.92 -15.49 -15.44
N LEU A 341 4.61 -15.21 -16.55
CA LEU A 341 4.83 -16.19 -17.62
C LEU A 341 5.62 -17.40 -17.11
N ASN A 342 6.69 -17.18 -16.34
CA ASN A 342 7.48 -18.24 -15.74
C ASN A 342 6.68 -19.06 -14.71
N VAL A 343 5.87 -18.39 -13.88
CA VAL A 343 4.97 -19.06 -12.92
C VAL A 343 3.98 -19.95 -13.65
N THR A 344 3.37 -19.46 -14.74
CA THR A 344 2.44 -20.26 -15.55
C THR A 344 3.12 -21.51 -16.13
N ALA A 345 4.34 -21.36 -16.67
CA ALA A 345 5.12 -22.49 -17.16
C ALA A 345 5.48 -23.49 -16.04
N ARG A 346 5.85 -23.00 -14.86
CA ARG A 346 6.17 -23.82 -13.68
C ARG A 346 4.94 -24.56 -13.16
N VAL A 347 3.78 -23.92 -13.11
CA VAL A 347 2.51 -24.55 -12.74
C VAL A 347 2.17 -25.67 -13.72
N GLY A 348 2.27 -25.43 -15.03
CA GLY A 348 2.05 -26.50 -16.02
C GLY A 348 3.06 -27.66 -15.89
N LYS A 349 4.31 -27.41 -15.45
CA LYS A 349 5.25 -28.50 -15.11
C LYS A 349 4.79 -29.28 -13.88
N ILE A 350 4.33 -28.59 -12.84
CA ILE A 350 3.81 -29.21 -11.62
C ILE A 350 2.59 -30.09 -11.92
N GLU A 351 1.65 -29.60 -12.73
CA GLU A 351 0.46 -30.35 -13.16
C GLU A 351 0.84 -31.64 -13.90
N ARG A 352 1.81 -31.58 -14.82
CA ARG A 352 2.30 -32.78 -15.51
C ARG A 352 2.96 -33.77 -14.55
N THR A 353 3.78 -33.28 -13.60
CA THR A 353 4.39 -34.17 -12.60
C THR A 353 3.34 -34.77 -11.67
N GLN A 354 2.30 -34.02 -11.31
CA GLN A 354 1.21 -34.51 -10.47
C GLN A 354 0.38 -35.56 -11.20
N ALA A 355 0.06 -35.34 -12.48
CA ALA A 355 -0.64 -36.34 -13.30
C ALA A 355 0.17 -37.64 -13.40
N SER A 356 1.49 -37.55 -13.62
CA SER A 356 2.37 -38.72 -13.67
C SER A 356 2.48 -39.44 -12.32
N LEU A 357 2.50 -38.71 -11.21
CA LEU A 357 2.47 -39.32 -9.87
C LEU A 357 1.15 -40.02 -9.58
N ILE A 358 0.02 -39.44 -10.00
CA ILE A 358 -1.29 -40.09 -9.85
C ILE A 358 -1.34 -41.39 -10.66
N GLU A 359 -0.88 -41.36 -11.91
CA GLU A 359 -0.83 -42.56 -12.76
C GLU A 359 0.07 -43.66 -12.14
N LEU A 360 1.22 -43.28 -11.59
CA LEU A 360 2.11 -44.21 -10.88
C LEU A 360 1.41 -44.82 -9.65
N LEU A 361 0.74 -44.00 -8.83
CA LEU A 361 0.00 -44.46 -7.66
C LEU A 361 -1.17 -45.38 -8.03
N ASP A 362 -1.88 -45.10 -9.12
CA ASP A 362 -2.95 -45.97 -9.62
C ASP A 362 -2.37 -47.32 -10.08
N SER A 363 -1.20 -47.32 -10.73
CA SER A 363 -0.51 -48.55 -11.13
C SER A 363 -0.02 -49.37 -9.93
N ASP A 364 0.50 -48.71 -8.89
CA ASP A 364 0.93 -49.36 -7.64
C ASP A 364 -0.27 -49.94 -6.88
N ALA A 365 -1.39 -49.22 -6.84
CA ALA A 365 -2.64 -49.69 -6.24
C ALA A 365 -3.17 -50.94 -6.96
N ALA A 366 -3.12 -50.96 -8.30
CA ALA A 366 -3.50 -52.13 -9.08
C ALA A 366 -2.56 -53.32 -8.84
N LEU A 367 -1.25 -53.08 -8.73
CA LEU A 367 -0.26 -54.11 -8.43
C LEU A 367 -0.49 -54.71 -7.03
N LEU A 368 -0.75 -53.88 -6.03
CA LEU A 368 -1.08 -54.33 -4.67
C LEU A 368 -2.37 -55.15 -4.64
N ALA A 369 -3.42 -54.74 -5.36
CA ALA A 369 -4.66 -55.51 -5.47
C ALA A 369 -4.43 -56.89 -6.12
N ASN A 370 -3.58 -56.96 -7.15
CA ASN A 370 -3.20 -58.23 -7.77
C ASN A 370 -2.39 -59.14 -6.84
N VAL A 371 -1.48 -58.55 -6.03
CA VAL A 371 -0.72 -59.30 -5.02
C VAL A 371 -1.65 -59.81 -3.92
N GLU A 372 -2.61 -59.01 -3.47
CA GLU A 372 -3.62 -59.42 -2.48
C GLU A 372 -4.48 -60.57 -3.01
N ALA A 373 -4.99 -60.47 -4.25
CA ALA A 373 -5.77 -61.53 -4.88
C ALA A 373 -4.94 -62.82 -5.04
N SER A 374 -3.69 -62.71 -5.49
CA SER A 374 -2.79 -63.87 -5.62
C SER A 374 -2.49 -64.51 -4.27
N LEU A 375 -2.32 -63.72 -3.21
CA LEU A 375 -2.09 -64.24 -1.87
C LEU A 375 -3.35 -64.94 -1.32
N ALA A 376 -4.53 -64.38 -1.54
CA ALA A 376 -5.80 -65.00 -1.17
C ALA A 376 -6.00 -66.36 -1.88
N ASP A 377 -5.77 -66.41 -3.20
CA ASP A 377 -5.84 -67.65 -3.98
C ASP A 377 -4.83 -68.68 -3.48
N ASN A 378 -3.58 -68.27 -3.22
CA ASN A 378 -2.56 -69.14 -2.67
C ASN A 378 -2.96 -69.70 -1.29
N VAL A 379 -3.51 -68.87 -0.40
CA VAL A 379 -4.01 -69.31 0.92
C VAL A 379 -5.14 -70.32 0.76
N GLN A 380 -6.07 -70.11 -0.17
CA GLN A 380 -7.15 -71.07 -0.45
C GLN A 380 -6.59 -72.40 -0.98
N ILE A 381 -5.60 -72.35 -1.89
CA ILE A 381 -4.91 -73.54 -2.38
C ILE A 381 -4.20 -74.26 -1.23
N PHE A 382 -3.46 -73.55 -0.37
CA PHE A 382 -2.82 -74.13 0.81
C PHE A 382 -3.83 -74.79 1.75
N GLN A 383 -4.97 -74.15 2.01
CA GLN A 383 -6.03 -74.72 2.84
C GLN A 383 -6.59 -76.00 2.21
N SER A 384 -6.85 -76.01 0.90
CA SER A 384 -7.32 -77.21 0.19
C SER A 384 -6.30 -78.35 0.23
N ASN A 385 -5.01 -78.04 0.08
CA ASN A 385 -3.92 -79.02 0.14
C ASN A 385 -3.78 -79.61 1.55
N ILE A 386 -3.89 -78.78 2.60
CA ILE A 386 -3.88 -79.25 4.00
C ILE A 386 -5.07 -80.18 4.26
N LEU A 387 -6.28 -79.81 3.83
CA LEU A 387 -7.47 -80.68 3.97
C LEU A 387 -7.32 -82.00 3.21
N GLN A 388 -6.70 -82.00 2.03
CA GLN A 388 -6.41 -83.23 1.29
C GLN A 388 -5.39 -84.11 2.02
N LEU A 389 -4.33 -83.51 2.58
CA LEU A 389 -3.34 -84.24 3.39
C LEU A 389 -3.97 -84.83 4.66
N ASP A 390 -4.82 -84.06 5.35
CA ASP A 390 -5.50 -84.52 6.56
C ASP A 390 -6.46 -85.68 6.27
N ASN A 391 -7.25 -85.58 5.20
CA ASN A 391 -8.09 -86.70 4.72
C ASN A 391 -7.27 -87.95 4.39
N ARG A 392 -6.07 -87.80 3.80
CA ARG A 392 -5.18 -88.93 3.50
C ARG A 392 -4.60 -89.53 4.78
N MET A 393 -4.20 -88.71 5.76
CA MET A 393 -3.74 -89.18 7.07
C MET A 393 -4.85 -89.91 7.81
N ALA A 394 -6.07 -89.37 7.84
CA ALA A 394 -7.23 -90.02 8.45
C ALA A 394 -7.51 -91.40 7.82
N LYS A 395 -7.44 -91.53 6.49
CA LYS A 395 -7.56 -92.83 5.80
C LYS A 395 -6.47 -93.82 6.21
N LEU A 396 -5.22 -93.37 6.34
CA LEU A 396 -4.11 -94.22 6.78
C LEU A 396 -4.25 -94.65 8.25
N LEU A 397 -4.78 -93.78 9.11
CA LEU A 397 -5.08 -94.11 10.50
C LEU A 397 -6.25 -95.08 10.63
N ALA A 398 -7.27 -94.98 9.77
CA ALA A 398 -8.38 -95.95 9.73
C ALA A 398 -7.91 -97.33 9.27
N LEU A 399 -7.13 -97.41 8.18
CA LEU A 399 -6.44 -98.64 7.74
C LEU A 399 -5.43 -99.17 8.78
N SER A 400 -4.91 -98.26 9.59
CA SER A 400 -4.21 -98.45 10.87
C SER A 400 -4.81 -99.47 11.81
N SER A 401 -6.07 -99.18 12.11
CA SER A 401 -6.83 -99.71 13.24
C SER A 401 -7.60 -100.98 12.90
N ASP A 402 -7.72 -101.31 11.61
CA ASP A 402 -8.40 -102.53 11.09
C ASP A 402 -7.43 -103.71 10.86
N ARG A 403 -6.15 -103.55 11.22
CA ARG A 403 -5.16 -104.63 11.32
C ARG A 403 -4.74 -104.82 12.77
#